data_AF-A0A1M4UE35-F1
#
_entry.id   AF-A0A1M4UE35-F1
#
_cell.length_a   1.000
_cell.length_b   1.000
_cell.length_c   1.000
_cell.angle_alpha   90.00
_cell.angle_beta   90.00
_cell.angle_gamma   90.00
#
_symmetry.space_group_name_H-M   'P 1'
#
loop_
_entity.id
_entity.type
_entity.pdbx_description
1 polymer ?
#
loop_
_entity_poly.entity_id
_entity_poly.type
_entity_poly.pdbx_seq_one_letter_code
_entity_poly.pdbx_strand_id
1 'polypeptide(L)'
;MEKKKQPVVTMGTSSILVIFIILCLVTFAMLSLASSKASLTYAEKIAGRTSDYYTACNQGEELLAEIQTALTEIPAEAPAQYYQDAYKALQHIEGVRAELPEPSQAPVISYQLPVNEDFILDCRLEVTFPRQLQDPLCRIISWKEVSVKDWKPDDSLNLLDPDGV
;
A
#
# COMPACT_ATOMS: atom_id res chain seq x y z
N MET A 1 -81.15 -23.07 0.78
CA MET A 1 -80.17 -24.08 0.32
C MET A 1 -78.90 -23.35 -0.10
N GLU A 2 -77.91 -23.33 0.78
CA GLU A 2 -76.62 -22.65 0.57
C GLU A 2 -75.69 -23.53 -0.26
N LYS A 3 -75.32 -23.11 -1.48
CA LYS A 3 -74.34 -23.84 -2.32
C LYS A 3 -72.93 -23.38 -1.95
N LYS A 4 -72.22 -24.18 -1.15
CA LYS A 4 -70.82 -23.96 -0.78
C LYS A 4 -69.93 -24.12 -2.02
N LYS A 5 -69.37 -23.03 -2.54
CA LYS A 5 -68.38 -23.05 -3.63
C LYS A 5 -67.10 -23.70 -3.12
N GLN A 6 -66.79 -24.92 -3.56
CA GLN A 6 -65.50 -25.54 -3.31
C GLN A 6 -64.45 -24.86 -4.20
N PRO A 7 -63.28 -24.46 -3.67
CA PRO A 7 -62.24 -23.90 -4.50
C PRO A 7 -61.64 -25.01 -5.36
N VAL A 8 -61.80 -24.90 -6.68
CA VAL A 8 -61.06 -25.72 -7.65
C VAL A 8 -59.62 -25.22 -7.61
N VAL A 9 -58.80 -25.80 -6.74
CA VAL A 9 -57.34 -25.75 -6.89
C VAL A 9 -57.01 -26.59 -8.12
N THR A 10 -56.91 -25.92 -9.26
CA THR A 10 -56.55 -26.54 -10.54
C THR A 10 -55.16 -27.17 -10.40
N MET A 11 -55.07 -28.48 -10.65
CA MET A 11 -53.88 -29.34 -10.61
C MET A 11 -52.60 -28.76 -11.29
N GLY A 12 -52.73 -27.71 -12.13
CA GLY A 12 -51.63 -26.99 -12.78
C GLY A 12 -50.93 -25.90 -11.96
N THR A 13 -51.52 -25.33 -10.91
CA THR A 13 -50.87 -24.25 -10.12
C THR A 13 -49.65 -24.75 -9.35
N SER A 14 -49.69 -25.99 -8.86
CA SER A 14 -48.54 -26.62 -8.18
C SER A 14 -47.33 -26.80 -9.11
N SER A 15 -47.54 -27.11 -10.40
CA SER A 15 -46.46 -27.26 -11.38
C SER A 15 -45.82 -25.92 -11.77
N ILE A 16 -46.63 -24.87 -11.91
CA ILE A 16 -46.14 -23.51 -12.21
C ILE A 16 -45.26 -22.98 -11.06
N LEU A 17 -45.66 -23.23 -9.81
CA LEU A 17 -44.86 -22.85 -8.64
C LEU A 17 -43.49 -23.53 -8.63
N VAL A 18 -43.43 -24.83 -8.95
CA VAL A 18 -42.15 -25.56 -9.01
C VAL A 18 -41.24 -25.00 -10.10
N ILE A 19 -41.77 -24.71 -11.29
CA ILE A 19 -40.99 -24.11 -12.38
C ILE A 19 -40.45 -22.74 -11.96
N PHE A 20 -41.28 -21.90 -11.33
CA PHE A 20 -40.84 -20.59 -10.83
C PHE A 20 -39.71 -20.71 -9.80
N ILE A 21 -39.83 -21.63 -8.84
CA ILE A 21 -38.76 -21.90 -7.85
C ILE A 21 -37.47 -22.32 -8.54
N ILE A 22 -37.52 -23.19 -9.55
CA ILE A 22 -36.34 -23.63 -10.29
C ILE A 22 -35.68 -22.44 -11.01
N LEU A 23 -36.46 -21.59 -11.67
CA LEU A 23 -35.92 -20.38 -12.33
C LEU A 23 -35.28 -19.42 -11.31
N CYS A 24 -35.91 -19.24 -10.14
CA CYS A 24 -35.32 -18.48 -9.03
C CYS A 24 -33.99 -19.10 -8.56
N LEU A 25 -33.93 -20.42 -8.36
CA LEU A 25 -32.70 -21.10 -7.93
C LEU A 25 -31.58 -20.96 -8.97
N VAL A 26 -31.91 -21.07 -10.26
CA VAL A 26 -30.93 -20.90 -11.35
C VAL A 26 -30.39 -19.47 -11.40
N THR A 27 -31.25 -18.46 -11.23
CA THR A 27 -30.80 -17.05 -11.17
C THR A 27 -29.95 -16.77 -9.93
N PHE A 28 -30.34 -17.28 -8.76
CA PHE A 28 -29.51 -17.20 -7.55
C PHE A 28 -28.16 -17.90 -7.72
N ALA A 29 -28.12 -19.09 -8.35
CA ALA A 29 -26.89 -19.81 -8.62
C ALA A 29 -25.97 -19.03 -9.57
N MET A 30 -26.52 -18.42 -10.62
CA MET A 30 -25.76 -17.55 -11.52
C MET A 30 -25.19 -16.32 -10.82
N LEU A 31 -25.99 -15.63 -10.02
CA LEU A 31 -25.54 -14.47 -9.22
C LEU A 31 -24.45 -14.87 -8.22
N SER A 32 -24.60 -16.02 -7.56
CA SER A 32 -23.61 -16.57 -6.62
C SER A 32 -22.27 -16.85 -7.32
N LEU A 33 -22.31 -17.48 -8.50
CA LEU A 33 -21.09 -17.74 -9.29
C LEU A 33 -20.43 -16.44 -9.77
N ALA A 34 -21.21 -15.49 -10.30
CA ALA A 34 -20.70 -14.21 -10.75
C ALA A 34 -20.06 -13.42 -9.61
N SER A 35 -20.73 -13.38 -8.45
CA SER A 35 -20.20 -12.74 -7.23
C SER A 35 -18.93 -13.44 -6.75
N SER A 36 -18.89 -14.78 -6.72
CA SER A 36 -17.72 -15.53 -6.28
C SER A 36 -16.50 -15.29 -7.18
N LYS A 37 -16.71 -15.23 -8.50
CA LYS A 37 -15.64 -14.86 -9.45
C LYS A 37 -15.12 -13.45 -9.22
N ALA A 38 -16.01 -12.48 -9.02
CA ALA A 38 -15.61 -11.10 -8.72
C ALA A 38 -14.80 -11.02 -7.41
N SER A 39 -15.24 -11.74 -6.37
CA SER A 39 -14.53 -11.84 -5.08
C SER A 39 -13.15 -12.48 -5.24
N LEU A 40 -13.02 -13.53 -6.06
CA LEU A 40 -11.75 -14.20 -6.31
C LEU A 40 -10.76 -13.26 -7.01
N THR A 41 -11.16 -12.60 -8.10
CA THR A 41 -10.29 -11.64 -8.80
C THR A 41 -9.88 -10.47 -7.90
N TYR A 42 -10.78 -10.01 -7.03
CA TYR A 42 -10.45 -8.97 -6.04
C TYR A 42 -9.43 -9.47 -5.01
N ALA A 43 -9.60 -10.69 -4.49
CA ALA A 43 -8.66 -11.31 -3.56
C ALA A 43 -7.27 -11.50 -4.18
N GLU A 44 -7.19 -11.95 -5.44
CA GLU A 44 -5.93 -12.08 -6.17
C GLU A 44 -5.21 -10.74 -6.31
N LYS A 45 -5.94 -9.67 -6.66
CA LYS A 45 -5.36 -8.31 -6.75
C LYS A 45 -4.81 -7.83 -5.41
N ILE A 46 -5.51 -8.08 -4.31
CA ILE A 46 -5.03 -7.73 -2.96
C ILE A 46 -3.79 -8.56 -2.60
N ALA A 47 -3.81 -9.86 -2.89
CA ALA A 47 -2.68 -10.73 -2.60
C ALA A 47 -1.43 -10.28 -3.37
N GLY A 48 -1.57 -9.97 -4.66
CA GLY A 48 -0.50 -9.39 -5.48
C GLY A 48 0.04 -8.10 -4.87
N ARG A 49 -0.83 -7.11 -4.62
CA ARG A 49 -0.41 -5.82 -4.05
C ARG A 49 0.28 -5.97 -2.69
N THR A 50 -0.22 -6.86 -1.84
CA THR A 50 0.40 -7.16 -0.55
C THR A 50 1.79 -7.77 -0.75
N SER A 51 1.92 -8.70 -1.68
CA SER A 51 3.22 -9.30 -2.03
C SER A 51 4.21 -8.24 -2.50
N ASP A 52 3.82 -7.41 -3.46
CA ASP A 52 4.66 -6.34 -4.03
C ASP A 52 5.14 -5.37 -2.93
N TYR A 53 4.23 -4.95 -2.05
CA TYR A 53 4.54 -4.07 -0.92
C TYR A 53 5.60 -4.68 0.01
N TYR A 54 5.44 -5.95 0.37
CA TYR A 54 6.42 -6.60 1.25
C TYR A 54 7.73 -6.90 0.54
N THR A 55 7.73 -7.18 -0.76
CA THR A 55 8.96 -7.30 -1.54
C THR A 55 9.74 -5.99 -1.52
N ALA A 56 9.09 -4.84 -1.73
CA ALA A 56 9.74 -3.54 -1.62
C ALA A 56 10.22 -3.23 -0.20
N CYS A 57 9.47 -3.60 0.84
CA CYS A 57 9.91 -3.44 2.23
C CYS A 57 11.17 -4.26 2.51
N ASN A 58 11.22 -5.52 2.07
CA ASN A 58 12.40 -6.38 2.26
C ASN A 58 13.63 -5.79 1.56
N GLN A 59 13.47 -5.30 0.33
CA GLN A 59 14.55 -4.60 -0.39
C GLN A 59 15.01 -3.34 0.36
N GLY A 60 14.08 -2.61 0.98
CA GLY A 60 14.40 -1.46 1.82
C GLY A 60 15.20 -1.86 3.06
N GLU A 61 14.84 -2.98 3.69
CA GLU A 61 15.55 -3.52 4.85
C GLU A 61 16.95 -4.02 4.47
N GLU A 62 17.10 -4.63 3.30
CA GLU A 62 18.41 -5.03 2.75
C GLU A 62 19.31 -3.81 2.54
N LEU A 63 18.80 -2.73 1.91
CA LEU A 63 19.54 -1.47 1.77
C LEU A 63 19.86 -0.81 3.11
N LEU A 64 18.93 -0.87 4.07
CA LEU A 64 19.17 -0.37 5.43
C LEU A 64 20.31 -1.16 6.11
N ALA A 65 20.36 -2.48 5.95
CA ALA A 65 21.42 -3.31 6.48
C ALA A 65 22.78 -3.01 5.81
N GLU A 66 22.80 -2.76 4.50
CA GLU A 66 23.99 -2.33 3.78
C GLU A 66 24.51 -0.98 4.30
N ILE A 67 23.62 0.00 4.47
CA ILE A 67 23.92 1.30 5.08
C ILE A 67 24.51 1.13 6.48
N GLN A 68 23.89 0.32 7.34
CA GLN A 68 24.39 0.08 8.70
C GLN A 68 25.76 -0.60 8.70
N THR A 69 26.00 -1.52 7.77
CA THR A 69 27.29 -2.18 7.61
C THR A 69 28.36 -1.16 7.25
N ALA A 70 28.10 -0.30 6.25
CA ALA A 70 29.03 0.75 5.85
C ALA A 70 29.33 1.74 7.00
N LEU A 71 28.33 2.06 7.83
CA LEU A 71 28.51 2.94 8.99
C LEU A 71 29.27 2.29 10.15
N THR A 72 29.27 0.96 10.25
CA THR A 72 29.96 0.21 11.31
C THR A 72 31.48 0.23 11.11
N GLU A 73 31.94 0.32 9.87
CA GLU A 73 33.37 0.38 9.54
C GLU A 73 34.02 1.73 9.89
N ILE A 74 33.21 2.75 10.21
CA ILE A 74 33.69 4.12 10.43
C ILE A 74 34.02 4.33 11.91
N PRO A 75 35.25 4.79 12.23
CA PRO A 75 35.63 5.07 13.61
C PRO A 75 34.85 6.28 14.17
N ALA A 76 34.17 6.06 15.30
CA ALA A 76 33.35 7.06 15.98
C ALA A 76 34.14 7.84 17.04
N GLU A 77 35.16 8.58 16.63
CA GLU A 77 36.00 9.39 17.54
C GLU A 77 35.38 10.77 17.83
N ALA A 78 35.00 11.49 16.78
CA ALA A 78 34.44 12.83 16.88
C ALA A 78 33.18 12.96 15.99
N PRO A 79 32.08 13.57 16.49
CA PRO A 79 30.83 13.66 15.73
C PRO A 79 30.97 14.31 14.34
N ALA A 80 31.72 15.40 14.24
CA ALA A 80 31.88 16.12 12.97
C ALA A 80 32.67 15.32 11.92
N GLN A 81 33.71 14.59 12.34
CA GLN A 81 34.48 13.73 11.43
C GLN A 81 33.66 12.49 11.04
N TYR A 82 33.00 11.86 12.02
CA TYR A 82 32.11 10.72 11.79
C TYR A 82 31.04 11.02 10.74
N TYR A 83 30.34 12.17 10.83
CA TYR A 83 29.31 12.53 9.87
C TYR A 83 29.86 12.82 8.46
N GLN A 84 31.05 13.39 8.35
CA GLN A 84 31.69 13.58 7.04
C GLN A 84 32.11 12.27 6.40
N ASP A 85 32.67 11.36 7.17
CA ASP A 85 33.13 10.07 6.64
C ASP A 85 31.94 9.15 6.35
N ALA A 86 30.89 9.18 7.18
CA ALA A 86 29.60 8.55 6.90
C ALA A 86 29.03 9.06 5.57
N TYR A 87 28.97 10.38 5.39
CA TYR A 87 28.49 10.97 4.14
C TYR A 87 29.26 10.48 2.91
N LYS A 88 30.60 10.42 2.97
CA LYS A 88 31.43 9.90 1.87
C LYS A 88 31.17 8.41 1.60
N ALA A 89 31.06 7.59 2.64
CA ALA A 89 30.78 6.16 2.48
C ALA A 89 29.42 5.93 1.81
N LEU A 90 28.39 6.66 2.26
CA LEU A 90 27.02 6.53 1.77
C LEU A 90 26.84 6.96 0.30
N GLN A 91 27.69 7.86 -0.21
CA GLN A 91 27.67 8.25 -1.63
C GLN A 91 28.01 7.11 -2.59
N HIS A 92 28.68 6.07 -2.12
CA HIS A 92 29.08 4.93 -2.95
C HIS A 92 28.01 3.83 -3.01
N ILE A 93 26.95 3.93 -2.20
CA ILE A 93 25.85 2.95 -2.19
C ILE A 93 24.87 3.29 -3.31
N GLU A 94 24.60 2.33 -4.19
CA GLU A 94 23.71 2.52 -5.32
C GLU A 94 22.25 2.71 -4.86
N GLY A 95 21.52 3.63 -5.50
CA GLY A 95 20.12 3.92 -5.17
C GLY A 95 19.91 4.76 -3.91
N VAL A 96 20.98 5.13 -3.21
CA VAL A 96 20.93 5.93 -1.98
C VAL A 96 21.33 7.39 -2.27
N ARG A 97 20.52 8.33 -1.78
CA ARG A 97 20.82 9.76 -1.79
C ARG A 97 21.09 10.24 -0.37
N ALA A 98 22.34 10.57 -0.09
CA ALA A 98 22.74 11.20 1.16
C ALA A 98 22.81 12.72 1.01
N GLU A 99 22.28 13.43 2.00
CA GLU A 99 22.36 14.88 2.14
C GLU A 99 23.05 15.22 3.46
N LEU A 100 24.05 16.11 3.40
CA LEU A 100 24.74 16.62 4.58
C LEU A 100 24.33 18.09 4.78
N PRO A 101 23.48 18.41 5.78
CA PRO A 101 23.02 19.78 5.99
C PRO A 101 24.16 20.72 6.40
N GLU A 102 24.97 20.28 7.36
CA GLU A 102 26.16 20.97 7.87
C GLU A 102 27.18 19.93 8.36
N PRO A 103 28.50 20.24 8.38
CA PRO A 103 29.54 19.30 8.83
C PRO A 103 29.43 18.89 10.31
N SER A 104 28.58 19.55 11.11
CA SER A 104 28.29 19.20 12.51
C SER A 104 26.91 18.57 12.71
N GLN A 105 26.09 18.46 11.67
CA GLN A 105 24.74 17.89 11.73
C GLN A 105 24.72 16.48 11.16
N ALA A 106 23.75 15.68 11.61
CA ALA A 106 23.55 14.32 11.15
C ALA A 106 23.19 14.30 9.66
N PRO A 107 23.87 13.49 8.82
CA PRO A 107 23.48 13.31 7.44
C PRO A 107 22.13 12.59 7.36
N VAL A 108 21.31 13.04 6.42
CA VAL A 108 20.00 12.45 6.12
C VAL A 108 20.13 11.62 4.86
N ILE A 109 19.66 10.39 4.92
CA ILE A 109 19.67 9.45 3.82
C ILE A 109 18.25 9.29 3.30
N SER A 110 18.10 9.27 1.98
CA SER A 110 16.85 8.97 1.32
C SER A 110 17.07 7.96 0.19
N TYR A 111 16.17 6.99 0.08
CA TYR A 111 16.13 6.05 -1.04
C TYR A 111 14.68 5.69 -1.35
N GLN A 112 14.45 5.32 -2.60
CA GLN A 112 13.11 5.04 -3.13
C GLN A 112 13.12 3.71 -3.86
N LEU A 113 12.16 2.86 -3.53
CA LEU A 113 12.02 1.54 -4.13
C LEU A 113 10.67 1.41 -4.82
N PRO A 114 10.61 0.94 -6.07
CA PRO A 114 9.34 0.70 -6.73
C PRO A 114 8.59 -0.45 -6.04
N VAL A 115 7.37 -0.17 -5.59
CA VAL A 115 6.44 -1.22 -5.14
C VAL A 115 5.77 -1.82 -6.37
N ASN A 116 5.24 -0.96 -7.24
CA ASN A 116 4.65 -1.30 -8.53
C ASN A 116 4.70 -0.06 -9.45
N GLU A 117 3.96 -0.07 -10.56
CA GLU A 117 3.94 1.05 -11.52
C GLU A 117 3.39 2.37 -10.93
N ASP A 118 2.56 2.28 -9.89
CA ASP A 118 1.82 3.40 -9.32
C ASP A 118 2.35 3.87 -7.97
N PHE A 119 3.12 3.04 -7.28
CA PHE A 119 3.53 3.23 -5.90
C PHE A 119 5.02 2.98 -5.71
N ILE A 120 5.63 3.82 -4.88
CA ILE A 120 7.00 3.68 -4.41
C ILE A 120 7.02 3.62 -2.89
N LEU A 121 8.00 2.92 -2.34
CA LEU A 121 8.38 2.99 -0.94
C LEU A 121 9.42 4.10 -0.78
N ASP A 122 9.04 5.17 -0.09
CA ASP A 122 9.90 6.31 0.24
C ASP A 122 10.45 6.12 1.66
N CYS A 123 11.77 5.93 1.74
CA CYS A 123 12.49 5.72 2.99
C CYS A 123 13.41 6.89 3.27
N ARG A 124 13.34 7.41 4.49
CA ARG A 124 14.22 8.48 4.99
C ARG A 124 14.80 8.11 6.34
N LEU A 125 16.12 8.19 6.45
CA LEU A 125 16.89 7.85 7.64
C LEU A 125 17.76 9.04 8.06
N GLU A 126 18.05 9.14 9.34
CA GLU A 126 19.02 10.08 9.92
C GLU A 126 20.15 9.28 10.54
N VAL A 127 21.39 9.59 10.19
CA VAL A 127 22.55 8.92 10.79
C VAL A 127 22.76 9.43 12.21
N THR A 128 23.01 8.51 13.14
CA THR A 128 23.21 8.83 14.56
C THR A 128 24.63 8.49 14.98
N PHE A 129 25.24 9.38 15.77
CA PHE A 129 26.58 9.14 16.31
C PHE A 129 26.53 8.09 17.43
N PRO A 130 27.23 6.93 17.30
CA PRO A 130 27.23 5.91 18.33
C PRO A 130 28.09 6.35 19.52
N ARG A 131 27.49 6.44 20.73
CA ARG A 131 28.21 6.72 21.99
C ARG A 131 28.55 5.42 22.74
N GLN A 132 27.82 4.35 22.46
CA GLN A 132 27.99 3.01 23.02
C GLN A 132 27.97 1.96 21.90
N LEU A 133 28.56 0.79 22.15
CA LEU A 133 28.68 -0.28 21.16
C LEU A 133 27.33 -0.83 20.66
N GLN A 134 26.24 -0.61 21.39
CA GLN A 134 24.88 -1.03 21.02
C GLN A 134 24.00 0.13 20.56
N ASP A 135 24.55 1.34 20.40
CA ASP A 135 23.74 2.46 19.94
C ASP A 135 23.32 2.25 18.48
N PRO A 136 22.07 2.57 18.13
CA PRO A 136 21.64 2.53 16.75
C PRO A 136 22.46 3.53 15.92
N LEU A 137 22.96 3.08 14.76
CA LEU A 137 23.72 3.91 13.81
C LEU A 137 22.82 4.77 12.91
N CYS A 138 21.54 4.40 12.81
CA CYS A 138 20.53 5.11 12.03
C CYS A 138 19.22 5.19 12.79
N ARG A 139 18.50 6.31 12.63
CA ARG A 139 17.12 6.50 13.05
C ARG A 139 16.22 6.62 11.82
N ILE A 140 15.16 5.83 11.76
CA ILE A 140 14.16 5.93 10.70
C ILE A 140 13.31 7.19 10.93
N ILE A 141 13.32 8.12 9.98
CA ILE A 141 12.47 9.32 9.98
C ILE A 141 11.14 9.01 9.28
N SER A 142 11.19 8.30 8.14
CA SER A 142 10.02 7.99 7.34
C SER A 142 10.18 6.65 6.63
N TRP A 143 9.10 5.87 6.63
CA TRP A 143 8.98 4.62 5.89
C TRP A 143 7.54 4.54 5.39
N LYS A 144 7.30 4.96 4.16
CA LYS A 144 5.92 5.11 3.67
C LYS A 144 5.79 4.78 2.19
N GLU A 145 4.66 4.18 1.84
CA GLU A 145 4.23 4.05 0.46
C GLU A 145 3.69 5.40 -0.03
N VAL A 146 4.14 5.85 -1.20
CA VAL A 146 3.73 7.09 -1.85
C VAL A 146 3.29 6.77 -3.27
N SER A 147 2.17 7.34 -3.71
CA SER A 147 1.74 7.20 -5.10
C SER A 147 2.54 8.13 -6.00
N VAL A 148 3.01 7.60 -7.12
CA VAL A 148 3.75 8.31 -8.17
C VAL A 148 2.79 8.98 -9.17
N LYS A 149 1.49 8.69 -9.11
CA LYS A 149 0.49 9.33 -9.97
C LYS A 149 0.36 10.81 -9.59
N ASP A 150 0.58 11.69 -10.57
CA ASP A 150 0.22 13.10 -10.47
C ASP A 150 -1.24 13.20 -10.03
N TRP A 151 -1.45 13.64 -8.80
CA TRP A 151 -2.76 13.95 -8.28
C TRP A 151 -3.32 15.10 -9.13
N LYS A 152 -4.27 14.80 -10.02
CA LYS A 152 -5.08 15.84 -10.65
C LYS A 152 -6.16 16.24 -9.64
N PRO A 153 -6.16 17.47 -9.12
CA PRO A 153 -7.33 17.99 -8.40
C PRO A 153 -8.54 17.86 -9.33
N ASP A 154 -9.60 17.22 -8.83
CA ASP A 154 -10.90 17.28 -9.46
C ASP A 154 -11.47 18.67 -9.22
N ASP A 155 -11.21 19.59 -10.15
CA ASP A 155 -11.64 20.99 -10.08
C ASP A 155 -13.12 21.17 -10.49
N SER A 156 -13.91 20.09 -10.53
CA SER A 156 -15.33 20.14 -10.87
C SER A 156 -16.22 20.58 -9.70
N LEU A 157 -15.70 21.38 -8.76
CA LEU A 157 -16.56 22.06 -7.80
C LEU A 157 -17.31 23.17 -8.54
N ASN A 158 -18.56 22.90 -8.93
CA ASN A 158 -19.50 23.95 -9.33
C ASN A 158 -19.71 24.86 -8.11
N LEU A 159 -18.96 25.96 -8.08
CA LEU A 159 -19.27 27.10 -7.21
C LEU A 159 -20.67 27.57 -7.59
N LEU A 160 -21.61 27.50 -6.65
CA LEU A 160 -22.89 28.18 -6.78
C LEU A 160 -22.59 29.68 -6.78
N ASP A 161 -22.67 30.32 -7.94
CA ASP A 161 -22.69 31.78 -8.04
C ASP A 161 -23.84 32.29 -7.16
N PRO A 162 -23.58 33.15 -6.17
CA PRO A 162 -24.64 33.73 -5.34
C PRO A 162 -25.46 34.81 -6.08
N ASP A 163 -25.10 35.15 -7.32
CA ASP A 163 -25.78 36.18 -8.10
C ASP A 163 -26.53 35.57 -9.31
N GLY A 164 -27.53 34.75 -8.98
CA GLY A 164 -28.65 34.49 -9.88
C GLY A 164 -29.59 35.70 -9.88
N VAL A 165 -29.61 36.39 -11.02
CA VAL A 165 -30.50 37.52 -11.41
C VAL A 165 -31.94 37.38 -10.91
#